data_AF-A0A7S2BVT4-F1
#
_entry.id   AF-A0A7S2BVT4-F1
#
_cell.length_a   1.000
_cell.length_b   1.000
_cell.length_c   1.000
_cell.angle_alpha   90.00
_cell.angle_beta   90.00
_cell.angle_gamma   90.00
#
_symmetry.space_group_name_H-M   'P 1'
#
loop_
_entity.id
_entity.type
_entity.pdbx_description
1 polymer ?
#
loop_
_entity_poly.entity_id
_entity_poly.type
_entity_poly.pdbx_seq_one_letter_code
_entity_poly.pdbx_strand_id
1 'polypeptide(L)'
;IIHRPFGDLAEAVPEDIELSGVLMDLGVSSPQLDEPERGFTGGRLDMRMNPRQGEPASRVLQGLSVQELAWILREWGEDKDPLLAARIAEGMRNWQAQNGPFKTAEELKEAVCSMKRGLDDRSQRPEKLVFQAVRMWINQEAWQFQRVLEAAFERLRFGGRCAVICFK
;
A
#
# COMPACT_ATOMS: atom_id res chain seq x y z
N ILE A 1 -7.95 16.59 -16.78
CA ILE A 1 -7.80 15.40 -15.90
C ILE A 1 -7.21 14.29 -16.76
N ILE A 2 -6.06 13.74 -16.36
CA ILE A 2 -5.37 12.65 -17.07
C ILE A 2 -5.46 11.41 -16.18
N HIS A 3 -5.98 10.30 -16.71
CA HIS A 3 -6.11 9.06 -15.95
C HIS A 3 -4.83 8.21 -16.10
N ARG A 4 -3.82 8.53 -15.29
CA ARG A 4 -2.51 7.85 -15.26
C ARG A 4 -1.96 7.75 -13.83
N PRO A 5 -1.04 6.80 -13.57
CA PRO A 5 -0.21 6.86 -12.37
C PRO A 5 0.53 8.19 -12.29
N PHE A 6 0.62 8.78 -11.11
CA PHE A 6 1.26 10.08 -10.94
C PHE A 6 2.78 10.01 -11.13
N GLY A 7 3.40 8.84 -10.98
CA GLY A 7 4.81 8.62 -11.32
C GLY A 7 5.12 8.85 -12.80
N ASP A 8 4.12 8.93 -13.67
CA ASP A 8 4.27 9.21 -15.10
C ASP A 8 4.11 10.71 -15.42
N LEU A 9 4.40 11.61 -14.46
CA LEU A 9 4.24 13.06 -14.61
C LEU A 9 5.03 13.62 -15.81
N ALA A 10 6.26 13.16 -16.02
CA ALA A 10 7.12 13.62 -17.10
C ALA A 10 6.51 13.30 -18.47
N GLU A 11 5.92 12.11 -18.62
CA GLU A 11 5.28 11.65 -19.85
C GLU A 11 3.85 12.18 -20.02
N ALA A 12 3.18 12.55 -18.92
CA ALA A 12 1.81 13.04 -18.93
C ALA A 12 1.71 14.52 -19.31
N VAL A 13 2.77 15.30 -19.07
CA VAL A 13 2.79 16.75 -19.35
C VAL A 13 3.75 17.02 -20.52
N PRO A 14 3.25 17.54 -21.67
CA PRO A 14 4.08 17.92 -22.81
C PRO A 14 5.31 18.77 -22.44
N GLU A 15 6.45 18.48 -23.05
CA GLU A 15 7.76 19.06 -22.67
C GLU A 15 7.78 20.59 -22.72
N ASP A 16 7.01 21.20 -23.63
CA ASP A 16 6.87 22.65 -23.82
C ASP A 16 6.08 23.37 -22.72
N ILE A 17 5.44 22.62 -21.81
CA ILE A 17 4.73 23.17 -20.66
C ILE A 17 5.67 23.21 -19.44
N GLU A 18 5.95 24.41 -18.95
CA GLU A 18 6.64 24.63 -17.68
C GLU A 18 5.67 24.56 -16.49
N LEU A 19 6.04 23.81 -15.46
CA LEU A 19 5.23 23.70 -14.24
C LEU A 19 5.56 24.86 -13.28
N SER A 20 4.54 25.64 -12.93
CA SER A 20 4.65 26.67 -11.87
C SER A 20 4.53 26.09 -10.46
N GLY A 21 3.89 24.92 -10.34
CA GLY A 21 3.76 24.23 -9.09
C GLY A 21 3.26 22.81 -9.26
N VAL A 22 3.60 21.97 -8.29
CA VAL A 22 3.16 20.58 -8.17
C VAL A 22 2.60 20.38 -6.77
N LEU A 23 1.37 19.86 -6.68
CA LEU A 23 0.75 19.46 -5.42
C LEU A 23 0.54 17.95 -5.45
N MET A 24 1.05 17.26 -4.43
CA MET A 24 0.87 15.83 -4.23
C MET A 24 0.09 15.63 -2.94
N ASP A 25 -1.14 15.14 -3.04
CA ASP A 25 -1.95 14.70 -1.91
C ASP A 25 -1.89 13.17 -1.84
N LEU A 26 -0.98 12.64 -1.03
CA LEU A 26 -0.61 11.23 -1.03
C LEU A 26 -1.39 10.47 0.02
N GLY A 27 -2.19 9.51 -0.42
CA GLY A 27 -2.91 8.61 0.45
C GLY A 27 -4.05 7.94 -0.29
N VAL A 28 -5.05 7.54 0.48
CA VAL A 28 -6.30 6.98 -0.03
C VAL A 28 -7.37 8.05 -0.06
N SER A 29 -8.17 8.09 -1.12
CA SER A 29 -9.26 9.04 -1.27
C SER A 29 -10.52 8.59 -0.52
N SER A 30 -11.42 9.52 -0.18
CA SER A 30 -12.68 9.17 0.49
C SER A 30 -13.48 8.10 -0.26
N PRO A 31 -13.65 8.15 -1.60
CA PRO A 31 -14.32 7.05 -2.33
C PRO A 31 -13.66 5.68 -2.15
N GLN A 32 -12.33 5.62 -1.98
CA GLN A 32 -11.64 4.35 -1.72
C GLN A 32 -11.93 3.80 -0.31
N LEU A 33 -12.18 4.67 0.66
CA LEU A 33 -12.51 4.31 2.04
C LEU A 33 -14.00 3.99 2.21
N ASP A 34 -14.86 4.70 1.49
CA ASP A 34 -16.32 4.63 1.62
C ASP A 34 -16.93 3.43 0.87
N GLU A 35 -16.20 2.82 -0.06
CA GLU A 35 -16.64 1.67 -0.86
C GLU A 35 -16.02 0.35 -0.34
N PRO A 36 -16.77 -0.52 0.36
CA PRO A 36 -16.22 -1.78 0.91
C PRO A 36 -15.66 -2.73 -0.15
N GLU A 37 -16.17 -2.68 -1.38
CA GLU A 37 -15.65 -3.52 -2.48
C GLU A 37 -14.20 -3.18 -2.85
N ARG A 38 -13.68 -2.03 -2.40
CA ARG A 38 -12.29 -1.60 -2.62
C ARG A 38 -11.31 -2.24 -1.63
N GLY A 39 -11.79 -2.77 -0.51
CA GLY A 39 -10.95 -3.52 0.44
C GLY A 39 -10.04 -2.69 1.34
N PHE A 40 -10.20 -1.36 1.39
CA PHE A 40 -9.38 -0.50 2.27
C PHE A 40 -9.92 -0.41 3.70
N THR A 41 -11.23 -0.55 3.90
CA THR A 41 -11.92 -0.42 5.20
C THR A 41 -12.65 -1.70 5.64
N GLY A 42 -12.85 -2.64 4.72
CA GLY A 42 -13.63 -3.87 4.93
C GLY A 42 -13.97 -4.51 3.57
N GLY A 43 -14.71 -5.61 3.56
CA GLY A 43 -15.24 -6.22 2.34
C GLY A 43 -14.21 -7.00 1.52
N ARG A 44 -14.35 -7.03 0.19
CA ARG A 44 -13.46 -7.80 -0.70
C ARG A 44 -12.01 -7.35 -0.54
N LEU A 45 -11.08 -8.29 -0.41
CA LEU A 45 -9.66 -7.98 -0.28
C LEU A 45 -9.04 -7.63 -1.65
N ASP A 46 -9.21 -6.37 -2.07
CA ASP A 46 -8.70 -5.82 -3.33
C ASP A 46 -7.48 -4.90 -3.11
N MET A 47 -7.66 -3.76 -2.42
CA MET A 47 -6.61 -2.78 -2.07
C MET A 47 -5.91 -2.09 -3.26
N ARG A 48 -6.34 -2.32 -4.51
CA ARG A 48 -5.81 -1.59 -5.66
C ARG A 48 -6.40 -0.18 -5.74
N MET A 49 -5.53 0.81 -5.92
CA MET A 49 -5.93 2.19 -6.19
C MET A 49 -6.57 2.32 -7.58
N ASN A 50 -6.06 1.56 -8.57
CA ASN A 50 -6.66 1.39 -9.89
C ASN A 50 -7.15 -0.06 -10.08
N PRO A 51 -8.45 -0.35 -9.92
CA PRO A 51 -9.00 -1.71 -10.04
C PRO A 51 -8.88 -2.34 -11.45
N ARG A 52 -8.55 -1.54 -12.47
CA ARG A 52 -8.42 -1.99 -13.87
C ARG A 52 -7.05 -2.57 -14.21
N GLN A 53 -6.07 -2.48 -13.29
CA GLN A 53 -4.69 -2.91 -13.52
C GLN A 53 -4.19 -3.75 -12.33
N GLY A 54 -3.25 -4.65 -12.59
CA GLY A 54 -2.66 -5.51 -11.56
C GLY A 54 -3.64 -6.52 -10.95
N GLU A 55 -3.16 -7.25 -9.94
CA GLU A 55 -3.93 -8.27 -9.23
C GLU A 55 -4.42 -7.76 -7.86
N PRO A 56 -5.64 -8.13 -7.43
CA PRO A 56 -6.15 -7.77 -6.11
C PRO A 56 -5.33 -8.43 -5.00
N ALA A 57 -5.33 -7.83 -3.82
CA ALA A 57 -4.62 -8.31 -2.64
C ALA A 57 -4.92 -9.77 -2.29
N SER A 58 -6.19 -10.20 -2.42
CA SER A 58 -6.60 -11.61 -2.25
C SER A 58 -5.78 -12.58 -3.10
N ARG A 59 -5.50 -12.23 -4.36
CA ARG A 59 -4.76 -13.07 -5.30
C ARG A 59 -3.25 -12.94 -5.10
N VAL A 60 -2.76 -11.72 -4.92
CA VAL A 60 -1.35 -11.45 -4.59
C VAL A 60 -0.93 -12.27 -3.36
N LEU A 61 -1.67 -12.12 -2.26
CA LEU A 61 -1.34 -12.79 -1.01
C LEU A 61 -1.39 -14.30 -1.19
N GLN A 62 -2.31 -14.86 -1.96
CA GLN A 62 -2.31 -16.31 -2.22
C GLN A 62 -0.98 -16.82 -2.78
N GLY A 63 -0.31 -16.07 -3.65
CA GLY A 63 0.91 -16.48 -4.34
C GLY A 63 2.22 -16.32 -3.55
N LEU A 64 2.24 -15.49 -2.50
CA LEU A 64 3.48 -15.14 -1.79
C LEU A 64 3.95 -16.25 -0.82
N SER A 65 5.26 -16.50 -0.78
CA SER A 65 5.90 -17.30 0.25
C SER A 65 5.94 -16.58 1.61
N VAL A 66 6.26 -17.32 2.68
CA VAL A 66 6.49 -16.75 4.02
C VAL A 66 7.59 -15.69 3.97
N GLN A 67 8.67 -15.97 3.24
CA GLN A 67 9.84 -15.10 3.14
C GLN A 67 9.49 -13.79 2.42
N GLU A 68 8.75 -13.87 1.32
CA GLU A 68 8.28 -12.68 0.59
C GLU A 68 7.32 -11.85 1.43
N LEU A 69 6.35 -12.49 2.11
CA LEU A 69 5.45 -11.78 3.02
C LEU A 69 6.21 -11.08 4.14
N ALA A 70 7.12 -11.78 4.82
CA ALA A 70 7.91 -11.21 5.90
C ALA A 70 8.74 -10.02 5.40
N TRP A 71 9.32 -10.15 4.20
CA TRP A 71 10.03 -9.05 3.56
C TRP A 71 9.12 -7.86 3.28
N ILE A 72 7.95 -8.07 2.67
CA ILE A 72 6.96 -7.01 2.39
C ILE A 72 6.54 -6.29 3.68
N LEU A 73 6.18 -7.06 4.71
CA LEU A 73 5.72 -6.52 5.98
C LEU A 73 6.81 -5.67 6.66
N ARG A 74 8.05 -6.14 6.63
CA ARG A 74 9.18 -5.40 7.19
C ARG A 74 9.52 -4.17 6.35
N GLU A 75 9.57 -4.31 5.03
CA GLU A 75 10.03 -3.23 4.13
C GLU A 75 9.00 -2.11 4.03
N TRP A 76 7.71 -2.45 4.02
CA TRP A 76 6.62 -1.52 3.75
C TRP A 76 5.72 -1.23 4.96
N GLY A 77 5.84 -1.99 6.05
CA GLY A 77 5.19 -1.64 7.32
C GLY A 77 5.98 -0.59 8.10
N GLU A 78 5.31 0.11 9.02
CA GLU A 78 5.97 1.05 9.95
C GLU A 78 6.89 0.35 10.95
N ASP A 79 6.57 -0.87 11.37
CA ASP A 79 7.40 -1.66 12.28
C ASP A 79 8.44 -2.47 11.49
N LYS A 80 9.72 -2.16 11.73
CA LYS A 80 10.86 -2.81 11.07
C LYS A 80 11.35 -4.06 11.81
N ASP A 81 10.66 -4.51 12.87
CA ASP A 81 11.03 -5.72 13.61
C ASP A 81 10.93 -6.98 12.71
N PRO A 82 12.09 -7.60 12.36
CA PRO A 82 12.10 -8.77 11.50
C PRO A 82 11.46 -10.00 12.14
N LEU A 83 11.49 -10.13 13.47
CA LEU A 83 10.90 -11.26 14.18
C LEU A 83 9.37 -11.16 14.15
N LEU A 84 8.84 -9.96 14.34
CA LEU A 84 7.41 -9.69 14.23
C LEU A 84 6.91 -9.95 12.80
N ALA A 85 7.61 -9.44 11.79
CA ALA A 85 7.25 -9.63 10.39
C ALA A 85 7.24 -11.12 10.00
N ALA A 86 8.26 -11.89 10.43
CA ALA A 86 8.32 -13.34 10.20
C ALA A 86 7.16 -14.08 10.87
N ARG A 87 6.88 -13.77 12.15
CA ARG A 87 5.77 -14.38 12.90
C ARG A 87 4.41 -14.11 12.25
N ILE A 88 4.17 -12.88 11.78
CA ILE A 88 2.93 -12.53 11.09
C ILE A 88 2.82 -13.29 9.77
N ALA A 89 3.89 -13.32 8.97
CA ALA A 89 3.92 -14.03 7.70
C ALA A 89 3.65 -15.54 7.85
N GLU A 90 4.27 -16.19 8.83
CA GLU A 90 4.02 -17.59 9.17
C GLU A 90 2.58 -17.82 9.59
N GLY A 91 2.06 -16.98 10.50
CA GLY A 91 0.67 -17.07 10.93
C GLY A 91 -0.31 -16.91 9.77
N MET A 92 -0.03 -16.02 8.82
CA MET A 92 -0.89 -15.79 7.65
C MET A 92 -0.93 -17.04 6.76
N ARG A 93 0.22 -17.66 6.52
CA ARG A 93 0.28 -18.93 5.77
C ARG A 93 -0.44 -20.07 6.50
N ASN A 94 -0.23 -20.20 7.80
CA ASN A 94 -0.89 -21.23 8.61
C ASN A 94 -2.41 -21.07 8.59
N TRP A 95 -2.89 -19.83 8.70
CA TRP A 95 -4.32 -19.54 8.58
C TRP A 95 -4.85 -19.93 7.20
N GLN A 96 -4.14 -19.60 6.11
CA GLN A 96 -4.56 -19.96 4.76
C GLN A 96 -4.51 -21.46 4.49
N ALA A 97 -3.57 -22.19 5.09
CA ALA A 97 -3.51 -23.64 5.00
C ALA A 97 -4.75 -24.30 5.64
N GLN A 98 -5.35 -23.68 6.65
CA GLN A 98 -6.52 -24.18 7.36
C GLN A 98 -7.86 -23.71 6.75
N ASN A 99 -7.91 -22.47 6.27
CA ASN A 99 -9.17 -21.80 5.87
C ASN A 99 -9.26 -21.49 4.38
N GLY A 100 -8.17 -21.69 3.62
CA GLY A 100 -8.06 -21.29 2.23
C GLY A 100 -7.59 -19.83 2.05
N PRO A 101 -7.56 -19.31 0.82
CA PRO A 101 -7.10 -17.96 0.53
C PRO A 101 -7.97 -16.88 1.20
N PHE A 102 -7.36 -15.76 1.61
CA PHE A 102 -8.08 -14.59 2.08
C PHE A 102 -8.95 -13.99 0.96
N LYS A 103 -10.26 -13.89 1.21
CA LYS A 103 -11.24 -13.29 0.31
C LYS A 103 -11.65 -11.91 0.79
N THR A 104 -11.67 -11.69 2.09
CA THR A 104 -12.11 -10.43 2.69
C THR A 104 -11.05 -9.78 3.59
N ALA A 105 -11.17 -8.48 3.77
CA ALA A 105 -10.36 -7.72 4.71
C ALA A 105 -10.58 -8.20 6.16
N GLU A 106 -11.81 -8.61 6.50
CA GLU A 106 -12.14 -9.12 7.83
C GLU A 106 -11.40 -10.42 8.14
N GLU A 107 -11.31 -11.35 7.18
CA GLU A 107 -10.56 -12.60 7.32
C GLU A 107 -9.06 -12.33 7.56
N LEU A 108 -8.47 -11.42 6.78
CA LEU A 108 -7.07 -11.03 6.96
C LEU A 108 -6.84 -10.39 8.33
N LYS A 109 -7.74 -9.48 8.73
CA LYS A 109 -7.68 -8.82 10.03
C LYS A 109 -7.80 -9.83 11.18
N GLU A 110 -8.75 -10.76 11.11
CA GLU A 110 -8.94 -11.79 12.13
C GLU A 110 -7.69 -12.67 12.26
N ALA A 111 -7.14 -13.13 11.13
CA ALA A 111 -5.92 -13.91 11.11
C ALA A 111 -4.79 -13.16 11.83
N VAL A 112 -4.50 -11.92 11.42
CA VAL A 112 -3.39 -11.12 11.99
C VAL A 112 -3.62 -10.81 13.47
N CYS A 113 -4.84 -10.46 13.88
CA CYS A 113 -5.17 -10.19 15.28
C CYS A 113 -5.03 -11.43 16.17
N SER A 114 -5.34 -12.63 15.66
CA SER A 114 -5.20 -13.87 16.44
C SER A 114 -3.74 -14.13 16.85
N MET A 115 -2.78 -13.67 16.05
CA MET A 115 -1.34 -13.83 16.29
C MET A 115 -0.81 -12.92 17.40
N LYS A 116 -1.61 -11.91 17.79
CA LYS A 116 -1.25 -10.89 18.78
C LYS A 116 -1.31 -11.38 20.23
N ARG A 117 -1.96 -12.52 20.47
CA ARG A 117 -1.98 -13.15 21.81
C ARG A 117 -0.53 -13.48 22.21
N GLY A 118 0.02 -12.71 23.15
CA GLY A 118 1.38 -12.88 23.69
C GLY A 118 2.48 -12.01 23.06
N LEU A 119 2.15 -10.96 22.30
CA LEU A 119 3.11 -9.90 21.95
C LEU A 119 3.01 -8.78 23.00
N ASP A 120 4.18 -8.28 23.45
CA ASP A 120 4.29 -7.12 24.34
C ASP A 120 3.55 -5.93 23.70
N ASP A 121 2.85 -5.11 24.49
CA ASP A 121 1.81 -4.11 24.12
C ASP A 121 2.27 -2.98 23.17
N ARG A 122 3.48 -3.06 22.60
CA ARG A 122 4.14 -2.00 21.84
C ARG A 122 3.64 -1.88 20.40
N SER A 123 3.12 -2.94 19.76
CA SER A 123 2.51 -2.83 18.43
C SER A 123 0.99 -2.69 18.56
N GLN A 124 0.48 -1.47 18.72
CA GLN A 124 -0.93 -1.28 19.08
C GLN A 124 -1.94 -1.84 18.06
N ARG A 125 -1.59 -2.06 16.78
CA ARG A 125 -2.50 -2.61 15.74
C ARG A 125 -1.76 -3.32 14.58
N PRO A 126 -1.38 -4.60 14.70
CA PRO A 126 -0.64 -5.33 13.66
C PRO A 126 -1.43 -5.46 12.35
N GLU A 127 -2.76 -5.50 12.42
CA GLU A 127 -3.62 -5.47 11.25
C GLU A 127 -3.41 -4.18 10.44
N LYS A 128 -3.22 -3.02 11.10
CA LYS A 128 -2.98 -1.78 10.36
C LYS A 128 -1.65 -1.81 9.62
N LEU A 129 -0.61 -2.35 10.26
CA LEU A 129 0.73 -2.50 9.67
C LEU A 129 0.70 -3.42 8.45
N VAL A 130 0.00 -4.55 8.56
CA VAL A 130 -0.17 -5.50 7.45
C VAL A 130 -0.93 -4.83 6.30
N PHE A 131 -2.05 -4.18 6.59
CA PHE A 131 -2.85 -3.52 5.56
C PHE A 131 -2.08 -2.40 4.86
N GLN A 132 -1.34 -1.58 5.60
CA GLN A 132 -0.49 -0.52 5.06
C GLN A 132 0.61 -1.11 4.18
N ALA A 133 1.36 -2.10 4.67
CA ALA A 133 2.45 -2.72 3.92
C ALA A 133 1.98 -3.36 2.60
N VAL A 134 0.86 -4.11 2.66
CA VAL A 134 0.26 -4.73 1.47
C VAL A 134 -0.20 -3.67 0.47
N ARG A 135 -0.86 -2.60 0.95
CA ARG A 135 -1.31 -1.47 0.11
C ARG A 135 -0.14 -0.79 -0.59
N MET A 136 0.90 -0.45 0.17
CA MET A 136 2.10 0.20 -0.35
C MET A 136 2.79 -0.65 -1.43
N TRP A 137 2.88 -1.96 -1.21
CA TRP A 137 3.50 -2.88 -2.15
C TRP A 137 2.69 -3.06 -3.43
N ILE A 138 1.38 -3.36 -3.32
CA ILE A 138 0.50 -3.61 -4.48
C ILE A 138 0.43 -2.39 -5.40
N ASN A 139 0.36 -1.20 -4.81
CA ASN A 139 0.23 0.05 -5.56
C ASN A 139 1.58 0.69 -5.91
N GLN A 140 2.70 0.04 -5.52
CA GLN A 140 4.05 0.55 -5.71
C GLN A 140 4.21 2.00 -5.25
N GLU A 141 3.57 2.36 -4.12
CA GLU A 141 3.37 3.76 -3.70
C GLU A 141 4.70 4.50 -3.56
N ALA A 142 5.71 3.86 -2.98
CA ALA A 142 7.03 4.47 -2.81
C ALA A 142 7.75 4.70 -4.14
N TRP A 143 7.64 3.77 -5.09
CA TRP A 143 8.23 3.93 -6.41
C TRP A 143 7.54 5.03 -7.21
N GLN A 144 6.21 5.05 -7.17
CA GLN A 144 5.41 6.12 -7.77
C GLN A 144 5.79 7.48 -7.19
N PHE A 145 5.95 7.55 -5.86
CA PHE A 145 6.34 8.77 -5.16
C PHE A 145 7.74 9.25 -5.57
N GLN A 146 8.71 8.33 -5.62
CA GLN A 146 10.06 8.68 -6.07
C GLN A 146 10.05 9.24 -7.49
N ARG A 147 9.39 8.57 -8.44
CA ARG A 147 9.35 9.01 -9.84
C ARG A 147 8.67 10.36 -10.02
N VAL A 148 7.54 10.59 -9.35
CA VAL A 148 6.84 11.88 -9.47
C VAL A 148 7.64 13.01 -8.83
N LEU A 149 8.39 12.72 -7.76
CA LEU A 149 9.24 13.71 -7.11
C LEU A 149 10.41 14.09 -8.01
N GLU A 150 11.09 13.12 -8.61
CA GLU A 150 12.15 13.33 -9.61
C GLU A 150 11.62 14.16 -10.80
N ALA A 151 10.50 13.73 -11.40
CA ALA A 151 9.87 14.46 -12.50
C ALA A 151 9.44 15.87 -12.10
N ALA A 152 8.94 16.07 -10.87
CA ALA A 152 8.57 17.40 -10.40
C ALA A 152 9.79 18.32 -10.30
N PHE A 153 10.92 17.84 -9.80
CA PHE A 153 12.15 18.62 -9.72
C PHE A 153 12.71 19.00 -11.10
N GLU A 154 12.60 18.11 -12.09
CA GLU A 154 13.07 18.37 -13.45
C GLU A 154 12.16 19.33 -14.23
N ARG A 155 10.86 19.29 -13.97
CA ARG A 155 9.84 20.00 -14.78
C ARG A 155 9.36 21.32 -14.17
N LEU A 156 9.66 21.57 -12.90
CA LEU A 156 9.36 22.84 -12.25
C LEU A 156 10.24 23.97 -12.81
N ARG A 157 9.60 25.07 -13.20
CA ARG A 157 10.34 26.29 -13.55
C ARG A 157 11.09 26.86 -12.35
N PHE A 158 12.06 27.73 -12.61
CA PHE A 158 12.74 28.47 -11.56
C PHE A 158 11.74 29.26 -10.69
N GLY A 159 11.83 29.09 -9.36
CA GLY A 159 10.90 29.68 -8.40
C GLY A 159 9.54 28.99 -8.30
N GLY A 160 9.32 27.89 -9.03
CA GLY A 160 8.16 27.01 -8.87
C GLY A 160 8.14 26.33 -7.50
N ARG A 161 6.98 25.81 -7.10
CA ARG A 161 6.80 25.19 -5.77
C ARG A 161 6.28 23.77 -5.86
N CYS A 162 6.90 22.87 -5.11
CA CYS A 162 6.36 21.54 -4.85
C CYS A 162 5.80 21.49 -3.43
N ALA A 163 4.56 21.04 -3.27
CA ALA A 163 3.93 20.79 -1.98
C ALA A 163 3.48 19.34 -1.90
N VAL A 164 3.83 18.66 -0.80
CA VAL A 164 3.48 17.26 -0.56
C VAL A 164 2.73 17.17 0.77
N ILE A 165 1.55 16.56 0.72
CA ILE A 165 0.75 16.19 1.89
C ILE A 165 0.85 14.67 1.99
N CYS A 166 1.26 14.16 3.14
CA CYS A 166 1.39 12.72 3.38
C CYS A 166 0.66 12.33 4.66
N PHE A 167 0.03 11.16 4.62
CA PHE A 167 -0.61 10.54 5.77
C PHE A 167 0.20 9.31 6.21
N LYS A 168 0.29 9.11 7.53
CA LYS A 168 0.86 7.90 8.13
C LYS A 168 -0.23 6.84 8.22
#